data_AF-A0A7C1CZ41-F1
#
_entry.id   AF-A0A7C1CZ41-F1
#
_cell.length_a   1.000
_cell.length_b   1.000
_cell.length_c   1.000
_cell.angle_alpha   90.00
_cell.angle_beta   90.00
_cell.angle_gamma   90.00
#
_symmetry.space_group_name_H-M   'P 1'
#
loop_
_entity.id
_entity.type
_entity.pdbx_description
1 polymer ?
#
loop_
_entity_poly.entity_id
_entity_poly.type
_entity_poly.pdbx_seq_one_letter_code
_entity_poly.pdbx_strand_id
1 'polypeptide(L)'
;MLYPLATNWLLKSKLQSITLDVDSMVKTVYGHQQGAAKGYNPHKPGAKSYHPLLAFVSELKLVVNSWFRTGSAYTANGICEFIKQINAILPPTINHVFFRGDSGFFNGELFDLLESYNWTYLVKVRLKNLKQLLSGQHWIIVDGNPELAYCEFTHQGANWKKKRTFLKIDQIPKDAKKSVNSQQSPVLSRQSSVVQKFKKESSTMMQYGWQSFQSIVFRLWFKVAVLL
;
A
#
# COMPACT_ATOMS: atom_id res chain seq x y z
N MET A 1 -26.16 5.82 -0.17
CA MET A 1 -25.33 4.64 0.16
C MET A 1 -24.77 4.06 -1.13
N LEU A 2 -23.44 4.05 -1.30
CA LEU A 2 -22.76 3.46 -2.47
C LEU A 2 -22.78 1.92 -2.48
N TYR A 3 -23.14 1.31 -1.35
CA TYR A 3 -22.96 -0.11 -1.09
C TYR A 3 -23.66 -1.07 -2.08
N PRO A 4 -24.96 -0.92 -2.42
CA PRO A 4 -25.61 -1.88 -3.30
C PRO A 4 -25.04 -1.86 -4.72
N LEU A 5 -24.61 -0.70 -5.19
CA LEU A 5 -24.09 -0.54 -6.55
C LEU A 5 -22.70 -1.17 -6.68
N ALA A 6 -21.79 -0.89 -5.74
CA ALA A 6 -20.44 -1.44 -5.79
C ALA A 6 -20.43 -2.97 -5.69
N THR A 7 -21.21 -3.53 -4.75
CA THR A 7 -21.34 -5.00 -4.61
C THR A 7 -21.94 -5.64 -5.86
N ASN A 8 -22.94 -5.01 -6.48
CA ASN A 8 -23.53 -5.52 -7.73
C ASN A 8 -22.52 -5.53 -8.89
N TRP A 9 -21.69 -4.50 -9.03
CA TRP A 9 -20.63 -4.48 -10.04
C TRP A 9 -19.58 -5.55 -9.78
N LEU A 10 -19.20 -5.76 -8.52
CA LEU A 10 -18.26 -6.83 -8.15
C LEU A 10 -18.83 -8.22 -8.46
N LEU A 11 -20.09 -8.48 -8.14
CA LEU A 11 -20.76 -9.75 -8.49
C LEU A 11 -20.78 -9.99 -10.00
N LYS A 12 -21.14 -8.97 -10.79
CA LYS A 12 -21.18 -9.06 -12.25
C LYS A 12 -19.80 -9.28 -12.88
N SER A 13 -18.75 -8.78 -12.25
CA SER A 13 -17.38 -8.92 -12.75
C SER A 13 -16.86 -10.37 -12.75
N LYS A 14 -17.47 -11.25 -11.94
CA LYS A 14 -17.02 -12.64 -11.71
C LYS A 14 -15.56 -12.75 -11.23
N LEU A 15 -14.98 -11.66 -10.73
CA LEU A 15 -13.66 -11.68 -10.14
C LEU A 15 -13.69 -12.50 -8.85
N GLN A 16 -12.59 -13.21 -8.60
CA GLN A 16 -12.32 -13.91 -7.34
C GLN A 16 -11.20 -13.23 -6.54
N SER A 17 -10.28 -12.57 -7.25
CA SER A 17 -9.20 -11.80 -6.68
C SER A 17 -9.30 -10.33 -7.07
N ILE A 18 -9.09 -9.44 -6.10
CA ILE A 18 -9.08 -7.98 -6.32
C ILE A 18 -7.89 -7.32 -5.65
N THR A 19 -7.54 -6.16 -6.18
CA THR A 19 -6.61 -5.21 -5.57
C THR A 19 -7.41 -4.06 -4.97
N LEU A 20 -7.29 -3.87 -3.67
CA LEU A 20 -7.96 -2.82 -2.92
C LEU A 20 -6.97 -1.67 -2.64
N ASP A 21 -7.11 -0.58 -3.39
CA ASP A 21 -6.32 0.64 -3.19
C ASP A 21 -7.01 1.57 -2.20
N VAL A 22 -6.33 1.95 -1.12
CA VAL A 22 -6.84 2.94 -0.17
C VAL A 22 -5.96 4.18 -0.14
N ASP A 23 -6.61 5.34 -0.28
CA ASP A 23 -5.96 6.65 -0.26
C ASP A 23 -6.78 7.69 0.52
N SER A 24 -6.08 8.69 1.06
CA SER A 24 -6.70 9.84 1.72
C SER A 24 -6.31 11.13 1.03
N MET A 25 -7.23 12.07 0.92
CA MET A 25 -6.97 13.36 0.27
C MET A 25 -7.34 14.52 1.18
N VAL A 26 -6.61 15.63 1.08
CA VAL A 26 -6.96 16.88 1.76
C VAL A 26 -7.68 17.79 0.77
N LYS A 27 -8.88 18.25 1.12
CA LYS A 27 -9.66 19.22 0.34
C LYS A 27 -9.87 20.49 1.13
N THR A 28 -9.13 21.53 0.78
CA THR A 28 -9.24 22.85 1.41
C THR A 28 -10.61 23.45 1.16
N VAL A 29 -11.17 24.09 2.17
CA VAL A 29 -12.42 24.85 2.06
C VAL A 29 -12.20 26.31 2.40
N TYR A 30 -13.05 27.17 1.87
CA TYR A 30 -13.09 28.59 2.19
C TYR A 30 -14.43 28.89 2.86
N GLY A 31 -14.41 29.41 4.08
CA GLY A 31 -15.60 29.73 4.86
C GLY A 31 -15.83 28.82 6.07
N HIS A 32 -17.11 28.62 6.42
CA HIS A 32 -17.55 28.00 7.68
C HIS A 32 -18.42 26.74 7.44
N GLN A 33 -18.03 25.89 6.48
CA GLN A 33 -18.76 24.66 6.20
C GLN A 33 -18.71 23.70 7.40
N GLN A 34 -19.84 23.07 7.69
CA GLN A 34 -19.97 22.12 8.79
C GLN A 34 -19.00 20.94 8.62
N GLY A 35 -18.33 20.55 9.70
CA GLY A 35 -17.38 19.43 9.69
C GLY A 35 -16.01 19.76 9.09
N ALA A 36 -15.82 20.93 8.49
CA ALA A 36 -14.48 21.37 8.07
C ALA A 36 -13.67 21.86 9.27
N ALA A 37 -12.45 21.37 9.41
CA ALA A 37 -11.58 21.72 10.52
C ALA A 37 -10.15 21.94 10.04
N LYS A 38 -9.35 22.62 10.87
CA LYS A 38 -7.91 22.76 10.63
C LYS A 38 -7.23 21.42 10.89
N GLY A 39 -6.38 21.00 9.97
CA GLY A 39 -5.53 19.81 10.13
C GLY A 39 -4.35 19.89 9.19
N TYR A 40 -3.72 18.75 8.92
CA TYR A 40 -2.59 18.70 8.00
C TYR A 40 -3.05 19.11 6.59
N ASN A 41 -2.48 20.20 6.08
CA ASN A 41 -2.72 20.68 4.72
C ASN A 41 -1.41 21.23 4.16
N PRO A 42 -0.67 20.45 3.35
CA PRO A 42 0.63 20.85 2.85
C PRO A 42 0.55 22.01 1.86
N HIS A 43 -0.58 22.17 1.18
CA HIS A 43 -0.77 23.23 0.18
C HIS A 43 -1.23 24.55 0.80
N LYS A 44 -2.01 24.51 1.89
CA LYS A 44 -2.48 25.69 2.62
C LYS A 44 -2.47 25.45 4.13
N PRO A 45 -1.31 25.56 4.80
CA PRO A 45 -1.21 25.40 6.24
C PRO A 45 -2.17 26.33 6.99
N GLY A 46 -2.84 25.82 8.02
CA GLY A 46 -3.76 26.59 8.85
C GLY A 46 -5.16 26.82 8.26
N ALA A 47 -5.39 26.46 6.99
CA ALA A 47 -6.72 26.50 6.38
C ALA A 47 -7.60 25.33 6.88
N LYS A 48 -8.92 25.56 6.93
CA LYS A 48 -9.88 24.47 7.16
C LYS A 48 -9.92 23.56 5.93
N SER A 49 -10.11 22.27 6.17
CA SER A 49 -10.21 21.27 5.11
C SER A 49 -11.17 20.15 5.50
N TYR A 50 -11.46 19.29 4.53
CA TYR A 50 -11.90 17.93 4.73
C TYR A 50 -10.76 16.96 4.45
N HIS A 51 -10.87 15.75 5.01
CA HIS A 51 -9.90 14.68 4.79
C HIS A 51 -10.55 13.36 4.34
N PRO A 52 -11.21 13.32 3.16
CA PRO A 52 -11.85 12.09 2.68
C PRO A 52 -10.91 10.89 2.65
N LEU A 53 -11.45 9.72 2.98
CA LEU A 53 -10.82 8.42 2.84
C LEU A 53 -11.58 7.64 1.76
N LEU A 54 -10.85 7.06 0.81
CA LEU A 54 -11.41 6.40 -0.36
C LEU A 54 -10.81 5.01 -0.52
N ALA A 55 -11.63 4.05 -0.94
CA ALA A 55 -11.20 2.72 -1.34
C ALA A 55 -11.66 2.41 -2.77
N PHE A 56 -10.77 1.86 -3.57
CA PHE A 56 -11.01 1.50 -4.95
C PHE A 56 -10.65 0.05 -5.22
N VAL A 57 -11.42 -0.62 -6.07
CA VAL A 57 -11.01 -1.88 -6.70
C VAL A 57 -10.33 -1.55 -8.02
N SER A 58 -9.02 -1.83 -8.08
CA SER A 58 -8.16 -1.39 -9.17
C SER A 58 -8.58 -1.99 -10.51
N GLU A 59 -8.98 -3.26 -10.52
CA GLU A 59 -9.36 -4.01 -11.72
C GLU A 59 -10.58 -3.39 -12.42
N LEU A 60 -11.51 -2.84 -11.64
CA LEU A 60 -12.76 -2.26 -12.15
C LEU A 60 -12.74 -0.73 -12.18
N LYS A 61 -11.66 -0.09 -11.68
CA LYS A 61 -11.60 1.36 -11.43
C LYS A 61 -12.83 1.86 -10.64
N LEU A 62 -13.29 1.04 -9.69
CA LEU A 62 -14.55 1.22 -8.99
C LEU A 62 -14.29 1.73 -7.56
N VAL A 63 -14.96 2.81 -7.16
CA VAL A 63 -14.99 3.22 -5.74
C VAL A 63 -15.89 2.27 -4.98
N VAL A 64 -15.35 1.52 -4.02
CA VAL A 64 -16.12 0.56 -3.23
C VAL A 64 -16.60 1.13 -1.89
N ASN A 65 -15.84 2.06 -1.32
CA ASN A 65 -16.27 2.76 -0.11
C ASN A 65 -15.62 4.16 -0.04
N SER A 66 -16.29 5.07 0.65
CA SER A 66 -15.78 6.41 0.93
C SER A 66 -16.29 6.93 2.27
N TRP A 67 -15.38 7.50 3.06
CA TRP A 67 -15.72 8.24 4.27
C TRP A 67 -15.38 9.70 4.09
N PHE A 68 -16.37 10.56 4.35
CA PHE A 68 -16.16 11.99 4.41
C PHE A 68 -15.74 12.38 5.83
N ARG A 69 -14.46 12.71 6.01
CA ARG A 69 -13.91 13.03 7.33
C ARG A 69 -13.59 14.51 7.46
N THR A 70 -13.61 14.98 8.70
CA THR A 70 -13.14 16.33 9.06
C THR A 70 -11.65 16.50 8.73
N GLY A 71 -11.22 17.72 8.41
CA GLY A 71 -9.84 18.05 8.07
C GLY A 71 -8.83 17.77 9.18
N SER A 72 -9.25 17.76 10.44
CA SER A 72 -8.40 17.43 11.58
C SER A 72 -8.15 15.92 11.75
N ALA A 73 -8.83 15.05 11.00
CA ALA A 73 -8.66 13.62 11.11
C ALA A 73 -7.28 13.16 10.63
N TYR A 74 -6.56 12.41 11.46
CA TYR A 74 -5.30 11.77 11.07
C TYR A 74 -5.54 10.69 9.98
N THR A 75 -4.57 10.47 9.09
CA THR A 75 -4.72 9.56 7.93
C THR A 75 -5.18 8.16 8.32
N ALA A 76 -4.53 7.53 9.29
CA ALA A 76 -4.88 6.20 9.77
C ALA A 76 -6.11 6.17 10.71
N ASN A 77 -6.65 7.32 11.12
CA ASN A 77 -7.78 7.33 12.05
C ASN A 77 -9.02 6.71 11.39
N GLY A 78 -9.56 5.66 12.02
CA GLY A 78 -10.73 4.92 11.56
C GLY A 78 -10.47 3.97 10.38
N ILE A 79 -9.21 3.71 10.01
CA ILE A 79 -8.91 2.81 8.88
C ILE A 79 -9.39 1.38 9.14
N CYS A 80 -9.23 0.86 10.36
CA CYS A 80 -9.66 -0.49 10.70
C CYS A 80 -11.18 -0.66 10.52
N GLU A 81 -11.96 0.31 10.96
CA GLU A 81 -13.42 0.37 10.86
C GLU A 81 -13.86 0.53 9.41
N PHE A 82 -13.12 1.34 8.64
CA PHE A 82 -13.31 1.48 7.20
C PHE A 82 -13.08 0.15 6.46
N ILE A 83 -12.03 -0.61 6.80
CA ILE A 83 -11.76 -1.93 6.23
C ILE A 83 -12.80 -2.96 6.68
N LYS A 84 -13.24 -2.95 7.94
CA LYS A 84 -14.33 -3.81 8.43
C LYS A 84 -15.60 -3.61 7.60
N GLN A 85 -15.95 -2.35 7.29
CA GLN A 85 -17.08 -2.04 6.41
C GLN A 85 -16.88 -2.57 4.99
N ILE A 86 -15.68 -2.44 4.42
CA ILE A 86 -15.38 -2.97 3.09
C ILE A 86 -15.51 -4.50 3.08
N ASN A 87 -14.93 -5.20 4.06
CA ASN A 87 -15.04 -6.64 4.17
C ASN A 87 -16.50 -7.11 4.26
N ALA A 88 -17.36 -6.35 4.96
CA ALA A 88 -18.79 -6.67 5.08
C ALA A 88 -19.59 -6.51 3.77
N ILE A 89 -19.11 -5.71 2.82
CA ILE A 89 -19.81 -5.45 1.54
C ILE A 89 -19.22 -6.23 0.36
N LEU A 90 -18.01 -6.79 0.52
CA LEU A 90 -17.39 -7.61 -0.51
C LEU A 90 -18.24 -8.87 -0.72
N PRO A 91 -18.59 -9.21 -1.97
CA PRO A 91 -19.37 -10.41 -2.22
C PRO A 91 -18.53 -11.66 -1.92
N PRO A 92 -19.17 -12.79 -1.52
CA PRO A 92 -18.48 -14.04 -1.20
C PRO A 92 -17.66 -14.62 -2.36
N THR A 93 -17.94 -14.20 -3.60
CA THR A 93 -17.15 -14.59 -4.77
C THR A 93 -15.71 -14.09 -4.69
N ILE A 94 -15.46 -13.00 -3.95
CA ILE A 94 -14.15 -12.42 -3.72
C ILE A 94 -13.51 -13.14 -2.53
N ASN A 95 -12.58 -14.03 -2.81
CA ASN A 95 -11.89 -14.84 -1.80
C ASN A 95 -10.42 -14.45 -1.61
N HIS A 96 -9.89 -13.57 -2.47
CA HIS A 96 -8.53 -13.04 -2.35
C HIS A 96 -8.52 -11.53 -2.50
N VAL A 97 -8.07 -10.82 -1.46
CA VAL A 97 -7.90 -9.37 -1.49
C VAL A 97 -6.43 -9.03 -1.28
N PHE A 98 -5.92 -8.19 -2.18
CA PHE A 98 -4.59 -7.59 -2.08
C PHE A 98 -4.74 -6.11 -1.76
N PHE A 99 -4.46 -5.73 -0.52
CA PHE A 99 -4.56 -4.35 -0.03
C PHE A 99 -3.32 -3.54 -0.41
N ARG A 100 -3.50 -2.32 -0.91
CA ARG A 100 -2.42 -1.35 -1.12
C ARG A 100 -2.72 -0.04 -0.44
N GLY A 101 -1.70 0.52 0.20
CA GLY A 101 -1.81 1.79 0.91
C GLY A 101 -0.49 2.55 0.97
N ASP A 102 -0.60 3.87 1.05
CA ASP A 102 0.55 4.74 1.26
C ASP A 102 1.10 4.66 2.70
N SER A 103 2.17 5.42 2.96
CA SER A 103 2.81 5.41 4.28
C SER A 103 1.98 6.01 5.42
N GLY A 104 0.90 6.71 5.11
CA GLY A 104 -0.08 7.17 6.10
C GLY A 104 -0.89 6.02 6.71
N PHE A 105 -0.92 4.85 6.06
CA PHE A 105 -1.57 3.64 6.54
C PHE A 105 -0.60 2.61 7.15
N PHE A 106 0.66 2.98 7.38
CA PHE A 106 1.63 2.12 8.07
C PHE A 106 1.28 2.01 9.56
N ASN A 107 0.33 1.13 9.88
CA ASN A 107 -0.25 0.92 11.21
C ASN A 107 -0.29 -0.59 11.55
N GLY A 108 0.24 -0.96 12.72
CA GLY A 108 0.27 -2.35 13.18
C GLY A 108 -1.10 -2.99 13.37
N GLU A 109 -2.09 -2.24 13.86
CA GLU A 109 -3.46 -2.72 14.05
C GLU A 109 -4.17 -2.99 12.71
N LEU A 110 -3.89 -2.15 11.71
CA LEU A 110 -4.40 -2.37 10.36
C LEU A 110 -3.85 -3.67 9.78
N PHE A 111 -2.55 -3.91 9.93
CA PHE A 111 -1.95 -5.14 9.46
C PHE A 111 -2.52 -6.37 10.19
N ASP A 112 -2.67 -6.31 11.53
CA ASP A 112 -3.31 -7.37 12.31
C ASP A 112 -4.72 -7.70 11.77
N LEU A 113 -5.49 -6.67 11.42
CA LEU A 113 -6.83 -6.82 10.87
C LEU A 113 -6.80 -7.46 9.47
N LEU A 114 -5.96 -6.97 8.56
CA LEU A 114 -5.82 -7.52 7.21
C LEU A 114 -5.45 -9.01 7.25
N GLU A 115 -4.49 -9.37 8.10
CA GLU A 115 -4.06 -10.76 8.28
C GLU A 115 -5.17 -11.61 8.90
N SER A 116 -6.01 -11.06 9.79
CA SER A 116 -7.17 -11.78 10.35
C SER A 116 -8.22 -12.14 9.30
N TYR A 117 -8.28 -11.38 8.19
CA TYR A 117 -9.11 -11.68 7.03
C TYR A 117 -8.40 -12.51 5.97
N ASN A 118 -7.16 -12.95 6.23
CA ASN A 118 -6.30 -13.63 5.26
C ASN A 118 -6.07 -12.79 3.99
N TRP A 119 -6.06 -11.47 4.12
CA TRP A 119 -5.73 -10.55 3.04
C TRP A 119 -4.22 -10.37 2.95
N THR A 120 -3.71 -10.26 1.74
CA THR A 120 -2.31 -9.89 1.48
C THR A 120 -2.22 -8.37 1.33
N TYR A 121 -1.05 -7.80 1.58
CA TYR A 121 -0.91 -6.34 1.51
C TYR A 121 0.47 -5.83 1.12
N LEU A 122 0.47 -4.62 0.55
CA LEU A 122 1.63 -3.83 0.21
C LEU A 122 1.42 -2.40 0.73
N VAL A 123 2.12 -2.06 1.81
CA VAL A 123 2.04 -0.71 2.39
C VAL A 123 3.40 -0.05 2.42
N LYS A 124 3.47 1.17 1.86
CA LYS A 124 4.71 1.96 1.81
C LYS A 124 5.19 2.32 3.22
N VAL A 125 6.50 2.32 3.44
CA VAL A 125 7.09 2.60 4.75
C VAL A 125 7.91 3.89 4.75
N ARG A 126 7.82 4.68 5.83
CA ARG A 126 8.76 5.81 6.03
C ARG A 126 10.07 5.30 6.62
N LEU A 127 11.16 5.53 5.89
CA LEU A 127 12.50 5.01 6.21
C LEU A 127 13.17 5.56 7.47
N LYS A 128 12.62 6.59 8.13
CA LYS A 128 13.35 7.36 9.17
C LYS A 128 13.93 6.48 10.28
N ASN A 129 13.17 5.48 10.73
CA ASN A 129 13.56 4.61 11.85
C ASN A 129 14.13 3.25 11.40
N LEU A 130 14.29 3.02 10.10
CA LEU A 130 14.71 1.72 9.54
C LEU A 130 16.10 1.79 8.88
N LYS A 131 16.74 2.96 8.82
CA LYS A 131 18.05 3.12 8.17
C LYS A 131 19.13 2.21 8.76
N GLN A 132 19.20 2.11 10.09
CA GLN A 132 20.17 1.25 10.77
C GLN A 132 19.87 -0.24 10.56
N LEU A 133 18.60 -0.61 10.46
CA LEU A 133 18.21 -1.99 10.14
C LEU A 133 18.61 -2.37 8.71
N LEU A 134 18.64 -1.40 7.79
CA LEU A 134 19.00 -1.60 6.40
C LEU A 134 20.51 -1.69 6.14
N SER A 135 21.36 -1.10 6.99
CA SER A 135 22.81 -1.06 6.77
C SER A 135 23.50 -2.43 6.86
N GLY A 136 22.84 -3.42 7.48
CA GLY A 136 23.34 -4.78 7.60
C GLY A 136 22.67 -5.81 6.68
N GLN A 137 21.74 -5.40 5.81
CA GLN A 137 20.98 -6.36 4.99
C GLN A 137 21.74 -6.79 3.74
N HIS A 138 21.49 -8.03 3.32
CA HIS A 138 21.99 -8.55 2.06
C HIS A 138 21.11 -8.10 0.89
N TRP A 139 21.76 -7.62 -0.17
CA TRP A 139 21.11 -7.09 -1.35
C TRP A 139 21.27 -8.04 -2.54
N ILE A 140 20.16 -8.30 -3.22
CA ILE A 140 20.09 -9.17 -4.40
C ILE A 140 19.76 -8.29 -5.60
N ILE A 141 20.51 -8.45 -6.69
CA ILE A 141 20.26 -7.71 -7.94
C ILE A 141 18.92 -8.16 -8.54
N VAL A 142 18.16 -7.21 -9.09
CA VAL A 142 16.91 -7.51 -9.78
C VAL A 142 17.21 -8.14 -11.14
N ASP A 143 16.60 -9.30 -11.41
CA ASP A 143 16.74 -9.99 -12.70
C ASP A 143 16.36 -9.05 -13.85
N GLY A 144 17.26 -8.89 -14.83
CA GLY A 144 17.05 -8.02 -15.99
C GLY A 144 17.29 -6.53 -15.74
N ASN A 145 17.68 -6.10 -14.53
CA ASN A 145 18.09 -4.72 -14.26
C ASN A 145 19.27 -4.67 -13.27
N PRO A 146 20.52 -4.56 -13.77
CA PRO A 146 21.72 -4.56 -12.92
C PRO A 146 21.90 -3.28 -12.09
N GLU A 147 21.09 -2.24 -12.28
CA GLU A 147 21.16 -1.01 -11.50
C GLU A 147 20.29 -1.05 -10.24
N LEU A 148 19.39 -2.04 -10.15
CA LEU A 148 18.45 -2.19 -9.05
C LEU A 148 18.81 -3.42 -8.21
N ALA A 149 18.72 -3.24 -6.91
CA ALA A 149 18.80 -4.33 -5.95
C ALA A 149 17.62 -4.29 -4.98
N TYR A 150 17.34 -5.44 -4.40
CA TYR A 150 16.34 -5.59 -3.36
C TYR A 150 16.90 -6.28 -2.14
N CYS A 151 16.36 -5.97 -0.97
CA CYS A 151 16.59 -6.74 0.24
C CYS A 151 15.26 -7.02 0.93
N GLU A 152 15.15 -8.24 1.45
CA GLU A 152 14.03 -8.70 2.25
C GLU A 152 14.52 -8.90 3.68
N PHE A 153 13.81 -8.33 4.64
CA PHE A 153 14.15 -8.47 6.05
C PHE A 153 12.91 -8.47 6.92
N THR A 154 13.00 -9.11 8.07
CA THR A 154 11.90 -9.16 9.03
C THR A 154 12.10 -8.10 10.11
N HIS A 155 11.05 -7.36 10.44
CA HIS A 155 11.07 -6.38 11.53
C HIS A 155 9.75 -6.40 12.31
N GLN A 156 9.83 -6.11 13.60
CA GLN A 156 8.68 -5.92 14.48
C GLN A 156 8.72 -4.49 14.99
N GLY A 157 7.71 -3.71 14.63
CA GLY A 157 7.53 -2.38 15.21
C GLY A 157 7.27 -2.48 16.71
N ALA A 158 7.62 -1.43 17.46
CA ALA A 158 7.58 -1.42 18.93
C ALA A 158 6.23 -1.89 19.51
N ASN A 159 5.10 -1.52 18.87
CA ASN A 159 3.76 -1.84 19.34
C ASN A 159 3.08 -2.97 18.53
N TRP A 160 3.85 -3.76 17.78
CA TRP A 160 3.30 -4.81 16.93
C TRP A 160 3.25 -6.14 17.68
N LYS A 161 2.16 -6.89 17.50
CA LYS A 161 2.00 -8.22 18.08
C LYS A 161 2.92 -9.26 17.45
N LYS A 162 3.32 -9.04 16.20
CA LYS A 162 4.16 -9.97 15.44
C LYS A 162 5.09 -9.25 14.47
N LYS A 163 6.15 -9.98 14.12
CA LYS A 163 7.12 -9.66 13.08
C LYS A 163 6.46 -9.70 11.70
N ARG A 164 6.87 -8.80 10.81
CA ARG A 164 6.43 -8.77 9.40
C ARG A 164 7.61 -8.62 8.47
N THR A 165 7.41 -9.01 7.22
CA THR A 165 8.41 -8.93 6.18
C THR A 165 8.40 -7.55 5.52
N PHE A 166 9.58 -7.01 5.30
CA PHE A 166 9.81 -5.75 4.61
C PHE A 166 10.61 -6.04 3.36
N LEU A 167 10.20 -5.45 2.25
CA LEU A 167 10.93 -5.45 0.99
C LEU A 167 11.40 -4.04 0.71
N LYS A 168 12.71 -3.86 0.60
CA LYS A 168 13.30 -2.64 0.05
C LYS A 168 13.77 -2.91 -1.36
N ILE A 169 13.43 -2.00 -2.27
CA ILE A 169 14.03 -1.92 -3.61
C ILE A 169 14.63 -0.55 -3.76
N ASP A 170 15.89 -0.52 -4.20
CA ASP A 170 16.69 0.68 -4.33
C ASP A 170 17.70 0.52 -5.48
N GLN A 171 18.27 1.64 -5.93
CA GLN A 171 19.50 1.55 -6.72
C GLN A 171 20.59 0.90 -5.87
N ILE A 172 21.49 0.14 -6.49
CA ILE A 172 22.58 -0.54 -5.77
C ILE A 172 23.24 0.47 -4.80
N PRO A 173 23.15 0.26 -3.48
CA PRO A 173 23.76 1.17 -2.52
C PRO A 173 25.27 1.20 -2.75
N LYS A 174 25.89 2.38 -2.77
CA LYS A 174 27.35 2.53 -2.96
C LYS A 174 28.17 1.71 -1.95
N ASP A 175 27.60 1.45 -0.78
CA ASP A 175 28.23 0.75 0.35
C ASP A 175 27.79 -0.72 0.48
N ALA A 176 27.01 -1.25 -0.47
CA ALA A 176 26.52 -2.63 -0.38
C ALA A 176 27.67 -3.62 -0.60
N LYS A 177 27.87 -4.54 0.36
CA LYS A 177 28.69 -5.74 0.14
C LYS A 177 28.01 -6.58 -0.94
N LYS A 178 28.55 -6.52 -2.17
CA LYS A 178 28.08 -7.30 -3.31
C LYS A 178 28.44 -8.77 -3.07
N SER A 179 27.45 -9.60 -2.70
CA SER A 179 27.60 -11.05 -2.80
C SER A 179 27.06 -11.49 -4.16
N VAL A 180 27.96 -11.75 -5.10
CA VAL A 180 27.62 -12.52 -6.31
C VAL A 180 27.59 -13.98 -5.88
N ASN A 181 26.43 -14.49 -5.50
CA ASN A 181 26.22 -15.93 -5.42
C ASN A 181 25.10 -16.34 -6.37
N SER A 182 25.52 -17.07 -7.40
CA SER A 182 24.73 -17.85 -8.36
C SER A 182 24.08 -19.07 -7.70
N GLN A 183 23.54 -18.91 -6.49
CA GLN A 183 22.80 -19.96 -5.80
C GLN A 183 21.41 -19.47 -5.47
N GLN A 184 20.44 -20.06 -6.17
CA GLN A 184 19.02 -19.99 -5.86
C GLN A 184 18.83 -20.24 -4.35
N SER A 185 18.43 -19.21 -3.62
CA SER A 185 18.03 -19.37 -2.22
C SER A 185 16.83 -20.34 -2.16
N PRO A 186 16.80 -21.33 -1.24
CA PRO A 186 15.77 -22.39 -1.23
C PRO A 186 14.33 -21.90 -0.98
N VAL A 187 14.14 -20.61 -0.70
CA VAL A 187 12.84 -19.97 -0.50
C VAL A 187 12.20 -19.54 -1.84
N LEU A 188 12.93 -19.66 -2.96
CA LEU A 188 12.46 -19.29 -4.30
C LEU A 188 11.27 -20.10 -4.84
N SER A 189 10.83 -21.17 -4.16
CA SER A 189 9.62 -21.92 -4.52
C SER A 189 8.32 -21.37 -3.92
N ARG A 190 8.42 -20.45 -2.94
CA ARG A 190 7.29 -19.69 -2.39
C ARG A 190 7.57 -18.19 -2.55
N GLN A 191 7.73 -17.73 -3.79
CA GLN A 191 7.57 -16.29 -4.03
C GLN A 191 6.12 -15.96 -3.67
N SER A 192 5.90 -15.09 -2.67
CA SER A 192 4.56 -14.56 -2.45
C SER A 192 4.10 -13.94 -3.77
N SER A 193 2.85 -14.18 -4.16
CA SER A 193 2.24 -13.60 -5.35
C SER A 193 2.49 -12.09 -5.44
N VAL A 194 2.72 -11.43 -4.30
CA VAL A 194 3.08 -10.03 -4.16
C VAL A 194 4.47 -9.69 -4.73
N VAL A 195 5.52 -10.49 -4.49
CA VAL A 195 6.85 -10.23 -5.08
C VAL A 195 6.82 -10.45 -6.59
N GLN A 196 6.10 -11.47 -7.06
CA GLN A 196 5.91 -11.71 -8.50
C GLN A 196 5.09 -10.60 -9.16
N LYS A 197 4.02 -10.15 -8.51
CA LYS A 197 3.19 -9.03 -8.97
C LYS A 197 3.99 -7.73 -8.93
N PHE A 198 4.84 -7.54 -7.93
CA PHE A 198 5.77 -6.40 -7.86
C PHE A 198 6.79 -6.44 -9.00
N LYS A 199 7.40 -7.59 -9.27
CA LYS A 199 8.32 -7.79 -10.41
C LYS A 199 7.62 -7.54 -11.74
N LYS A 200 6.41 -8.07 -11.93
CA LYS A 200 5.61 -7.90 -13.16
C LYS A 200 5.18 -6.45 -13.37
N GLU A 201 4.66 -5.79 -12.34
CA GLU A 201 4.28 -4.38 -12.38
C GLU A 201 5.50 -3.49 -12.60
N SER A 202 6.64 -3.76 -11.93
CA SER A 202 7.90 -3.04 -12.16
C SER A 202 8.44 -3.21 -13.58
N SER A 203 8.42 -4.43 -14.12
CA SER A 203 8.88 -4.75 -15.47
C SER A 203 7.99 -4.10 -16.54
N THR A 204 6.67 -4.12 -16.34
CA THR A 204 5.70 -3.47 -17.24
C THR A 204 5.89 -1.94 -17.21
N MET A 205 6.15 -1.35 -16.03
CA MET A 205 6.43 0.08 -15.87
C MET A 205 7.73 0.52 -16.57
N MET A 206 8.73 -0.37 -16.66
CA MET A 206 9.99 -0.08 -17.37
C MET A 206 9.83 -0.14 -18.90
N GLN A 207 8.87 -0.93 -19.42
CA GLN A 207 8.66 -1.10 -20.86
C GLN A 207 7.92 0.08 -21.51
N TYR A 208 7.08 0.83 -20.77
CA TYR A 208 6.13 1.80 -21.35
C TYR A 208 6.46 3.29 -21.14
N GLY A 209 7.63 3.65 -20.60
CA GLY A 209 8.09 5.05 -20.57
C GLY A 209 7.37 5.97 -19.55
N TRP A 210 8.14 6.89 -18.97
CA TRP A 210 7.86 7.60 -17.71
C TRP A 210 6.75 8.68 -17.72
N GLN A 211 5.97 8.88 -18.79
CA GLN A 211 5.22 10.15 -18.94
C GLN A 211 3.68 10.10 -18.98
N SER A 212 3.02 8.93 -18.99
CA SER A 212 1.60 8.91 -19.39
C SER A 212 0.60 8.25 -18.43
N PHE A 213 0.92 8.05 -17.15
CA PHE A 213 -0.05 7.48 -16.20
C PHE A 213 -0.07 8.19 -14.84
N GLN A 214 -0.82 9.29 -14.75
CA GLN A 214 -1.24 9.94 -13.49
C GLN A 214 -2.35 9.12 -12.78
N SER A 215 -2.07 7.84 -12.51
CA SER A 215 -2.95 6.95 -11.74
C SER A 215 -2.43 6.83 -10.30
N ILE A 216 -3.34 6.73 -9.35
CA ILE A 216 -3.11 6.45 -7.91
C ILE A 216 -2.09 5.31 -7.68
N VAL A 217 -1.98 4.37 -8.64
CA VAL A 217 -1.01 3.27 -8.66
C VAL A 217 0.47 3.73 -8.68
N PHE A 218 0.77 4.92 -9.22
CA PHE A 218 2.15 5.35 -9.51
C PHE A 218 2.90 5.96 -8.32
N ARG A 219 2.21 6.52 -7.31
CA ARG A 219 2.89 7.22 -6.19
C ARG A 219 3.54 6.30 -5.15
N LEU A 220 3.33 4.99 -5.27
CA LEU A 220 3.78 4.00 -4.28
C LEU A 220 5.21 3.48 -4.50
N TRP A 221 5.84 3.73 -5.64
CA TRP A 221 7.02 2.96 -6.03
C TRP A 221 8.32 3.74 -5.82
N PHE A 222 9.32 3.01 -5.30
CA PHE A 222 10.56 3.45 -4.67
C PHE A 222 10.47 3.85 -3.19
N LYS A 223 11.27 3.12 -2.39
CA LYS A 223 11.58 3.30 -0.95
C LYS A 223 10.69 2.51 0.02
N VAL A 224 10.92 1.19 0.11
CA VAL A 224 10.45 0.25 1.14
C VAL A 224 8.93 0.05 1.26
N ALA A 225 8.52 -1.21 1.22
CA ALA A 225 7.17 -1.62 1.56
C ALA A 225 7.18 -2.78 2.57
N VAL A 226 6.12 -2.89 3.37
CA VAL A 226 5.83 -4.13 4.11
C VAL A 226 5.09 -5.07 3.16
N LEU A 227 5.53 -6.31 3.15
CA LEU A 227 4.92 -7.41 2.42
C LEU A 227 4.46 -8.46 3.41
N LEU A 228 3.19 -8.86 3.34
CA LEU A 228 2.75 -10.23 3.60
C LEU A 228 1.59 -10.56 2.67
#